data_AF-A0A356E221-F1
#
_entry.id   AF-A0A356E221-F1
#
_cell.length_a   1.000
_cell.length_b   1.000
_cell.length_c   1.000
_cell.angle_alpha   90.00
_cell.angle_beta   90.00
_cell.angle_gamma   90.00
#
_symmetry.space_group_name_H-M   'P 1'
#
loop_
_entity.id
_entity.type
_entity.pdbx_description
1 polymer ?
#
loop_
_entity_poly.entity_id
_entity_poly.type
_entity_poly.pdbx_seq_one_letter_code
_entity_poly.pdbx_strand_id
1 'polypeptide(L)'
;MTGRWETIDNQISQNGKLYIDYFQKGIYSMHVISRKCLIEFGSCHPNVKRELATWFHMMEKKEYPSPIAIKEVFGSADIIPGDRVVFNIKGNSYRIIAKVRYSTQTMFIRFIGTHAEYSNVNAETI
;
A
#
# COMPACT_ATOMS: atom_id res chain seq x y z
N MET A 1 3.88 44.32 25.35
CA MET A 1 2.99 43.33 26.02
C MET A 1 2.60 42.22 25.02
N THR A 2 3.60 41.51 24.49
CA THR A 2 3.43 40.34 23.62
C THR A 2 4.28 39.25 24.25
N GLY A 3 3.73 38.06 24.49
CA GLY A 3 4.48 37.00 25.18
C GLY A 3 3.67 35.81 25.66
N ARG A 4 2.34 35.92 25.69
CA ARG A 4 1.45 34.77 25.96
C ARG A 4 0.86 34.16 24.68
N TRP A 5 0.57 34.99 23.68
CA TRP A 5 -0.04 34.56 22.41
C TRP A 5 0.99 33.95 21.44
N GLU A 6 2.19 34.53 21.32
CA GLU A 6 3.27 33.95 20.49
C GLU A 6 3.73 32.56 20.97
N THR A 7 3.69 32.30 22.28
CA THR A 7 4.08 31.01 22.87
C THR A 7 3.05 29.90 22.60
N ILE A 8 1.76 30.25 22.51
CA ILE A 8 0.67 29.31 22.21
C ILE A 8 0.69 28.94 20.72
N ASP A 9 0.89 29.92 19.83
CA ASP A 9 0.97 29.69 18.39
C ASP A 9 2.16 28.79 18.01
N ASN A 10 3.27 28.89 18.75
CA ASN A 10 4.46 28.06 18.55
C ASN A 10 4.27 26.62 19.08
N GLN A 11 3.53 26.43 20.17
CA GLN A 11 3.13 25.09 20.66
C GLN A 11 2.10 24.42 19.73
N ILE A 12 1.18 25.19 19.15
CA ILE A 12 0.23 24.69 18.14
C ILE A 12 0.93 24.39 16.82
N SER A 13 1.99 25.11 16.44
CA SER A 13 2.79 24.79 15.24
C SER A 13 3.55 23.47 15.39
N GLN A 14 4.17 23.22 16.55
CA GLN A 14 4.91 21.96 16.80
C GLN A 14 3.98 20.75 16.99
N ASN A 15 2.84 20.91 17.66
CA ASN A 15 1.85 19.83 17.84
C ASN A 15 0.85 19.73 16.68
N GLY A 16 0.69 20.78 15.88
CA GLY A 16 -0.22 20.86 14.75
C GLY A 16 0.26 19.99 13.59
N LYS A 17 1.57 19.92 13.35
CA LYS A 17 2.12 18.93 12.41
C LYS A 17 1.82 17.50 12.86
N LEU A 18 1.94 17.20 14.15
CA LEU A 18 1.55 15.89 14.71
C LEU A 18 0.05 15.64 14.54
N TYR A 19 -0.81 16.60 14.85
CA TYR A 19 -2.26 16.46 14.72
C TYR A 19 -2.70 16.29 13.26
N ILE A 20 -2.11 17.06 12.34
CA ILE A 20 -2.34 16.94 10.90
C ILE A 20 -1.83 15.59 10.40
N ASP A 21 -0.64 15.15 10.82
CA ASP A 21 -0.06 13.86 10.43
C ASP A 21 -0.88 12.68 10.97
N TYR A 22 -1.36 12.75 12.22
CA TYR A 22 -2.26 11.75 12.82
C TYR A 22 -3.64 11.72 12.15
N PHE A 23 -4.21 12.87 11.83
CA PHE A 23 -5.52 12.99 11.17
C PHE A 23 -5.43 12.55 9.70
N GLN A 24 -4.37 12.94 8.97
CA GLN A 24 -4.11 12.47 7.60
C GLN A 24 -3.86 10.96 7.56
N LYS A 25 -3.16 10.38 8.55
CA LYS A 25 -2.95 8.93 8.68
C LYS A 25 -4.25 8.13 8.70
N GLY A 26 -5.35 8.73 9.18
CA GLY A 26 -6.66 8.08 9.29
C GLY A 26 -7.62 8.37 8.15
N ILE A 27 -7.32 9.33 7.26
CA ILE A 27 -8.31 9.88 6.31
C ILE A 27 -7.92 9.65 4.84
N TYR A 28 -6.63 9.49 4.53
CA TYR A 28 -6.17 9.36 3.14
C TYR A 28 -5.17 8.21 2.99
N SER A 29 -5.69 6.97 2.91
CA SER A 29 -4.88 5.77 2.69
C SER A 29 -5.53 4.80 1.71
N MET A 30 -4.71 4.00 1.02
CA MET A 30 -5.21 2.91 0.20
C MET A 30 -5.83 1.82 1.08
N HIS A 31 -7.14 1.64 0.98
CA HIS A 31 -7.86 0.55 1.63
C HIS A 31 -7.63 -0.77 0.89
N VAL A 32 -6.79 -1.64 1.45
CA VAL A 32 -6.46 -2.94 0.86
C VAL A 32 -7.47 -4.00 1.36
N ILE A 33 -8.35 -4.39 0.46
CA ILE A 33 -9.32 -5.47 0.67
C ILE A 33 -8.61 -6.82 0.51
N SER A 34 -9.01 -7.77 1.35
CA SER A 34 -8.44 -9.13 1.43
C SER A 34 -7.11 -9.24 2.17
N ARG A 35 -6.86 -8.41 3.20
CA ARG A 35 -5.72 -8.59 4.13
C ARG A 35 -5.60 -10.03 4.67
N LYS A 36 -6.74 -10.69 4.90
CA LYS A 36 -6.80 -12.09 5.34
C LYS A 36 -6.01 -13.03 4.42
N CYS A 37 -6.10 -12.85 3.10
CA CYS A 37 -5.38 -13.65 2.12
C CYS A 37 -3.85 -13.56 2.28
N LEU A 38 -3.31 -12.36 2.58
CA LEU A 38 -1.89 -12.18 2.85
C LEU A 38 -1.44 -12.90 4.13
N ILE A 39 -2.27 -12.87 5.17
CA ILE A 39 -1.98 -13.50 6.45
C ILE A 39 -1.98 -15.01 6.30
N GLU A 40 -2.99 -15.58 5.64
CA GLU A 40 -3.09 -17.01 5.37
C GLU A 40 -1.92 -17.48 4.50
N PHE A 41 -1.66 -16.80 3.37
CA PHE A 41 -0.55 -17.14 2.49
C PHE A 41 0.80 -17.06 3.21
N GLY A 42 1.02 -16.01 4.00
CA GLY A 42 2.23 -15.83 4.81
C GLY A 42 2.36 -16.81 5.98
N SER A 43 1.27 -17.48 6.38
CA SER A 43 1.31 -18.54 7.40
C SER A 43 1.76 -19.87 6.77
N CYS A 44 1.36 -20.13 5.52
CA CYS A 44 1.87 -21.26 4.72
C CYS A 44 3.30 -21.03 4.19
N HIS A 45 3.69 -19.76 4.01
CA HIS A 45 5.02 -19.35 3.51
C HIS A 45 5.73 -18.40 4.49
N PRO A 46 6.22 -18.90 5.65
CA PRO A 46 6.80 -18.04 6.69
C PRO A 46 7.96 -17.15 6.21
N ASN A 47 8.68 -17.63 5.18
CA ASN A 47 9.82 -16.97 4.58
C ASN A 47 9.46 -15.68 3.80
N VAL A 48 8.17 -15.39 3.52
CA VAL A 48 7.70 -14.17 2.83
C VAL A 48 6.79 -13.31 3.70
N LYS A 49 6.42 -13.80 4.89
CA LYS A 49 5.45 -13.16 5.80
C LYS A 49 5.81 -11.71 6.13
N ARG A 50 7.10 -11.43 6.36
CA ARG A 50 7.58 -10.09 6.68
C ARG A 50 7.44 -9.15 5.49
N GLU A 51 7.81 -9.60 4.30
CA GLU A 51 7.73 -8.82 3.07
C GLU A 51 6.27 -8.49 2.70
N LEU A 52 5.34 -9.43 2.93
CA LEU A 52 3.91 -9.18 2.76
C LEU A 52 3.36 -8.14 3.74
N ALA A 53 3.78 -8.21 5.01
CA ALA A 53 3.39 -7.24 6.02
C ALA A 53 3.93 -5.84 5.69
N THR A 54 5.19 -5.76 5.24
CA THR A 54 5.81 -4.50 4.78
C THR A 54 5.06 -3.93 3.58
N TRP A 55 4.78 -4.73 2.56
CA TRP A 55 4.03 -4.30 1.39
C TRP A 55 2.65 -3.75 1.77
N PHE A 56 1.92 -4.49 2.62
CA PHE A 56 0.60 -4.06 3.10
C PHE A 56 0.67 -2.73 3.85
N HIS A 57 1.63 -2.58 4.77
CA HIS A 57 1.82 -1.34 5.50
C HIS A 57 2.19 -0.15 4.60
N MET A 58 2.99 -0.38 3.55
CA MET A 58 3.32 0.67 2.57
C MET A 58 2.10 1.11 1.76
N MET A 59 1.17 0.20 1.46
CA MET A 59 -0.08 0.54 0.80
C MET A 59 -0.98 1.37 1.71
N GLU A 60 -1.19 0.95 2.96
CA GLU A 60 -2.06 1.65 3.91
C GLU A 60 -1.51 2.98 4.44
N LYS A 61 -0.25 3.33 4.14
CA LYS A 61 0.37 4.55 4.70
C LYS A 61 0.04 5.82 3.93
N LYS A 62 -0.42 5.72 2.67
CA LYS A 62 -0.71 6.87 1.82
C LYS A 62 -1.67 6.53 0.69
N GLU A 63 -2.13 7.56 0.00
CA GLU A 63 -2.83 7.43 -1.26
C GLU A 63 -1.88 7.26 -2.44
N TYR A 64 -2.40 6.59 -3.46
CA TYR A 64 -1.78 6.45 -4.77
C TYR A 64 -2.81 6.92 -5.79
N PRO A 65 -2.73 8.18 -6.26
CA PRO A 65 -3.74 8.75 -7.15
C PRO A 65 -3.70 8.18 -8.58
N SER A 66 -2.63 7.48 -8.94
CA SER A 66 -2.43 6.96 -10.29
C SER A 66 -1.54 5.70 -10.30
N PRO A 67 -1.54 4.94 -11.40
CA PRO A 67 -0.59 3.84 -11.59
C PRO A 67 0.87 4.30 -11.54
N ILE A 68 1.14 5.51 -12.03
CA ILE A 68 2.48 6.13 -12.02
C ILE A 68 2.94 6.33 -10.58
N ALA A 69 2.08 6.85 -9.69
CA ALA A 69 2.41 7.03 -8.28
C ALA A 69 2.72 5.71 -7.55
N ILE A 70 2.11 4.60 -7.98
CA ILE A 70 2.47 3.26 -7.49
C ILE A 70 3.86 2.88 -8.00
N LYS A 71 4.11 3.03 -9.31
CA LYS A 71 5.39 2.68 -9.95
C LYS A 71 6.58 3.48 -9.39
N GLU A 72 6.37 4.74 -8.99
CA GLU A 72 7.40 5.57 -8.34
C GLU A 72 7.87 4.99 -7.00
N VAL A 73 6.97 4.35 -6.24
CA VAL A 73 7.31 3.70 -4.97
C VAL A 73 7.81 2.28 -5.20
N PHE A 74 7.14 1.56 -6.09
CA PHE A 74 7.41 0.17 -6.41
C PHE A 74 7.96 0.09 -7.84
N GLY A 75 9.22 0.50 -8.03
CA GLY A 75 9.85 0.59 -9.36
C GLY A 75 9.80 -0.71 -10.18
N SER A 76 9.74 -1.85 -9.52
CA SER A 76 9.62 -3.17 -10.15
C SER A 76 8.18 -3.65 -10.36
N ALA A 77 7.15 -2.88 -9.99
CA ALA A 77 5.75 -3.28 -10.17
C ALA A 77 5.29 -3.09 -11.61
N ASP A 78 4.57 -4.04 -12.19
CA ASP A 78 4.09 -3.93 -13.57
C ASP A 78 2.66 -3.40 -13.59
N ILE A 79 2.44 -2.32 -14.35
CA ILE A 79 1.10 -1.77 -14.59
C ILE A 79 0.55 -2.47 -15.83
N ILE A 80 -0.59 -3.14 -15.68
CA ILE A 80 -1.23 -3.89 -16.77
C ILE A 80 -2.67 -3.39 -17.00
N PRO A 81 -3.30 -3.72 -18.16
CA PRO A 81 -4.65 -3.27 -18.48
C PRO A 81 -5.69 -3.61 -17.41
N GLY A 82 -6.75 -2.79 -17.34
CA GLY A 82 -7.88 -3.02 -16.44
C GLY A 82 -7.64 -2.58 -14.99
N ASP A 83 -6.85 -1.53 -14.77
CA ASP A 83 -6.47 -0.98 -13.46
C ASP A 83 -5.82 -2.01 -12.56
N ARG A 84 -4.89 -2.78 -13.11
CA ARG A 84 -4.22 -3.87 -12.41
C ARG A 84 -2.74 -3.57 -12.25
N VAL A 85 -2.22 -4.04 -11.12
CA VAL A 85 -0.79 -3.93 -10.79
C VAL A 85 -0.28 -5.28 -10.32
N VAL A 86 0.86 -5.69 -10.87
CA VAL A 86 1.61 -6.87 -10.44
C VAL A 86 2.80 -6.41 -9.60
N PHE A 87 2.86 -6.84 -8.34
CA PHE A 87 3.95 -6.52 -7.44
C PHE A 87 4.93 -7.68 -7.31
N ASN A 88 6.22 -7.38 -7.43
CA ASN A 88 7.30 -8.31 -7.17
C ASN A 88 7.63 -8.34 -5.67
N ILE A 89 7.44 -9.49 -5.02
CA ILE A 89 7.67 -9.66 -3.59
C ILE A 89 8.87 -10.57 -3.34
N LYS A 90 9.71 -10.19 -2.37
CA LYS A 90 10.90 -10.93 -1.92
C LYS A 90 11.84 -11.29 -3.08
N GLY A 91 12.46 -10.28 -3.68
CA GLY A 91 13.45 -10.49 -4.75
C GLY A 91 12.90 -11.29 -5.92
N ASN A 92 11.68 -10.97 -6.37
CA ASN A 92 11.01 -11.62 -7.50
C ASN A 92 10.51 -13.06 -7.26
N SER A 93 10.60 -13.60 -6.04
CA SER A 93 10.17 -14.98 -5.73
C SER A 93 8.64 -15.16 -5.69
N TYR A 94 7.91 -14.09 -5.38
CA TYR A 94 6.45 -14.09 -5.23
C TYR A 94 5.81 -12.93 -6.00
N ARG A 95 4.51 -13.03 -6.22
CA ARG A 95 3.67 -12.03 -6.90
C ARG A 95 2.42 -11.73 -6.11
N ILE A 96 2.02 -10.46 -6.13
CA ILE A 96 0.66 -10.02 -5.80
C ILE A 96 0.08 -9.40 -7.06
N ILE A 97 -1.09 -9.88 -7.49
CA ILE A 97 -1.88 -9.20 -8.52
C ILE A 97 -3.01 -8.47 -7.80
N ALA A 98 -3.10 -7.17 -8.01
CA ALA A 98 -4.14 -6.36 -7.41
C ALA A 98 -4.87 -5.52 -8.46
N LYS A 99 -6.20 -5.39 -8.31
CA LYS A 99 -6.99 -4.39 -9.02
C LYS A 99 -7.15 -3.15 -8.15
N VAL A 100 -6.90 -1.98 -8.70
CA VAL A 100 -6.91 -0.71 -7.97
C VAL A 100 -8.06 0.16 -8.47
N ARG A 101 -8.81 0.74 -7.55
CA ARG A 101 -9.74 1.84 -7.82
C ARG A 101 -9.09 3.12 -7.30
N TYR A 102 -8.45 3.86 -8.19
CA TYR A 102 -7.70 5.06 -7.83
C TYR A 102 -8.61 6.17 -7.29
N SER A 103 -9.84 6.31 -7.79
CA SER A 103 -10.79 7.33 -7.31
C SER A 103 -11.25 7.11 -5.86
N THR A 104 -11.36 5.85 -5.44
CA THR A 104 -11.82 5.49 -4.08
C THR A 104 -10.68 5.02 -3.19
N GLN A 105 -9.43 5.10 -3.66
CA GLN A 105 -8.25 4.59 -2.96
C GLN A 105 -8.47 3.19 -2.40
N THR A 106 -9.01 2.29 -3.22
CA THR A 106 -9.30 0.90 -2.82
C THR A 106 -8.52 -0.08 -3.67
N MET A 107 -7.90 -1.07 -3.04
CA MET A 107 -7.14 -2.12 -3.71
C MET A 107 -7.71 -3.49 -3.38
N PHE A 108 -7.97 -4.30 -4.41
CA PHE A 108 -8.45 -5.67 -4.28
C PHE A 108 -7.34 -6.64 -4.67
N ILE A 109 -6.89 -7.46 -3.73
CA ILE A 109 -5.97 -8.55 -4.07
C ILE A 109 -6.73 -9.61 -4.86
N ARG A 110 -6.27 -9.87 -6.08
CA ARG A 110 -6.83 -10.89 -6.99
C ARG A 110 -6.06 -12.20 -6.92
N PHE A 111 -4.77 -12.13 -6.60
CA PHE A 111 -3.90 -13.29 -6.47
C PHE A 111 -2.68 -12.97 -5.60
N ILE A 112 -2.22 -14.00 -4.89
CA ILE A 112 -0.90 -14.07 -4.28
C ILE A 112 -0.33 -15.46 -4.52
N GLY A 113 0.94 -15.55 -4.91
CA GLY A 113 1.59 -16.82 -5.17
C GLY A 113 3.07 -16.70 -5.47
N THR A 114 3.72 -17.83 -5.63
CA THR A 114 5.08 -17.98 -6.15
C THR A 114 5.17 -17.52 -7.60
N HIS A 115 6.38 -17.28 -8.09
CA HIS A 115 6.61 -17.03 -9.52
C HIS A 115 6.09 -18.19 -10.40
N ALA A 116 6.25 -19.43 -9.95
CA ALA A 116 5.79 -20.60 -10.68
C ALA A 116 4.26 -20.62 -10.80
N GLU A 117 3.54 -20.38 -9.70
CA GLU A 117 2.08 -20.28 -9.71
C GLU A 117 1.59 -19.11 -10.58
N TYR A 118 2.25 -17.95 -10.47
CA TYR A 118 1.95 -16.79 -11.32
C TYR A 118 2.07 -17.09 -12.81
N SER A 119 3.04 -17.91 -13.21
CA SER A 119 3.27 -18.26 -14.62
C SER A 119 2.09 -19.04 -15.23
N ASN A 120 1.22 -19.62 -14.41
CA ASN A 120 0.04 -20.37 -14.83
C ASN A 120 -1.25 -19.53 -14.82
N VAL A 121 -1.14 -18.21 -14.58
CA VAL A 121 -2.27 -17.32 -14.35
C VAL A 121 -2.23 -16.17 -15.36
N ASN A 122 -3.37 -15.85 -15.98
CA ASN A 122 -3.50 -14.65 -16.80
C ASN A 122 -3.85 -13.44 -15.93
N ALA A 123 -2.86 -12.60 -15.65
CA ALA A 123 -3.00 -11.47 -14.75
C ALA A 123 -4.07 -10.44 -15.17
N GLU A 124 -4.38 -10.33 -16.46
CA GLU A 124 -5.37 -9.39 -17.00
C GLU A 124 -6.81 -9.82 -16.71
N THR A 125 -7.04 -11.13 -16.54
CA THR A 125 -8.41 -11.68 -16.51
C THR A 125 -8.89 -12.17 -15.14
N ILE A 126 -8.01 -12.36 -14.14
CA ILE A 126 -8.42 -13.00 -12.86
C ILE A 126 -9.15 -12.10 -11.85
#